data_AF-A0A954LN10-F1
#
_entry.id   AF-A0A954LN10-F1
#
_cell.length_a   1.000
_cell.length_b   1.000
_cell.length_c   1.000
_cell.angle_alpha   90.00
_cell.angle_beta   90.00
_cell.angle_gamma   90.00
#
_symmetry.space_group_name_H-M   'P 1'
#
loop_
_entity.id
_entity.type
_entity.pdbx_description
1 polymer ?
#
loop_
_entity_poly.entity_id
_entity_poly.type
_entity_poly.pdbx_seq_one_letter_code
_entity_poly.pdbx_strand_id
1 'polypeptide(L)'
;MSINTILHVVGNAWPEICDDPACPICFGSDRPPDGRGNTGVSLRGTDFHILVDFGQGTHAGIRRSNLPAPGLILATHAHPDHVAPMELDTLAKSIRDSGLASVPIVTTHQTWEMLPEFQRNQFRHIPIEPGHTISVDVGSETATVIALDASSHFRGGVVFFIHVADFSFGALFDLRDWTALDHSQLEDLDVAVIEANSLNPMSDKTGHVSIAEDIAFLNSLSQPPRLSLLTHYGHDDPVRHSQGSLVSLLQGLAPHLSVRMAYKGMVVPSTSLPPRNPVAILDDRTNLVVGVAEKKEAHERSLLHASVLILVCDHTGLLQIYERHERQSYPGCLDAFGGHMQPSDGGAPKVTAMREGTEEILLFARGGRRLVLEESWLRQIGPDYLLESTAQTNKERSTVFFVTLPEDVILRACDETDDGEQVELITHTFSLSELEELFAKSPGRFADGLARILQQMQVNPEFRAEVATSVERQQT
;
A
#
# COMPACT_ATOMS: atom_id res chain seq x y z
N MET A 1 9.14 -18.45 -2.79
CA MET A 1 8.44 -19.30 -3.80
C MET A 1 7.56 -18.38 -4.65
N SER A 2 7.24 -18.69 -5.93
CA SER A 2 6.33 -17.81 -6.69
C SER A 2 4.88 -18.20 -6.42
N ILE A 3 4.10 -17.28 -5.87
CA ILE A 3 2.66 -17.44 -5.63
C ILE A 3 1.93 -16.47 -6.55
N ASN A 4 0.90 -16.94 -7.24
CA ASN A 4 0.10 -16.11 -8.14
C ASN A 4 -1.27 -15.83 -7.52
N THR A 5 -1.66 -14.56 -7.49
CA THR A 5 -3.04 -14.14 -7.26
C THR A 5 -3.74 -14.04 -8.62
N ILE A 6 -4.86 -14.74 -8.80
CA ILE A 6 -5.55 -14.87 -10.08
C ILE A 6 -7.01 -14.47 -9.92
N LEU A 7 -7.42 -13.41 -10.59
CA LEU A 7 -8.77 -12.86 -10.52
C LEU A 7 -9.60 -13.50 -11.63
N HIS A 8 -10.41 -14.49 -11.30
CA HIS A 8 -11.22 -15.18 -12.32
C HIS A 8 -12.33 -14.30 -12.86
N VAL A 9 -12.89 -13.48 -11.99
CA VAL A 9 -14.09 -12.66 -12.18
C VAL A 9 -14.09 -11.58 -11.08
N VAL A 10 -14.60 -10.38 -11.40
CA VAL A 10 -14.36 -9.15 -10.61
C VAL A 10 -15.57 -8.23 -10.46
N GLY A 11 -16.74 -8.66 -10.93
CA GLY A 11 -17.96 -7.85 -10.85
C GLY A 11 -18.75 -8.11 -9.58
N ASN A 12 -19.67 -7.18 -9.29
CA ASN A 12 -20.61 -7.27 -8.19
C ASN A 12 -21.76 -8.25 -8.46
N ALA A 13 -22.75 -8.29 -7.56
CA ALA A 13 -23.88 -9.22 -7.60
C ALA A 13 -24.69 -9.25 -8.90
N TRP A 14 -24.70 -8.15 -9.64
CA TRP A 14 -25.58 -7.96 -10.76
C TRP A 14 -24.79 -8.11 -12.06
N PRO A 15 -24.95 -9.22 -12.81
CA PRO A 15 -24.40 -9.34 -14.16
C PRO A 15 -25.19 -8.42 -15.10
N GLU A 16 -25.01 -7.12 -14.97
CA GLU A 16 -25.87 -6.14 -15.62
C GLU A 16 -25.14 -5.46 -16.79
N ILE A 17 -25.53 -5.91 -17.97
CA ILE A 17 -25.72 -4.99 -19.07
C ILE A 17 -26.90 -4.12 -18.63
N CYS A 18 -26.65 -2.91 -18.12
CA CYS A 18 -27.75 -1.96 -17.94
C CYS A 18 -28.37 -1.68 -19.32
N ASP A 19 -29.67 -1.41 -19.39
CA ASP A 19 -30.33 -1.10 -20.66
C ASP A 19 -29.91 0.25 -21.25
N ASP A 20 -29.11 1.04 -20.52
CA ASP A 20 -28.59 2.32 -20.98
C ASP A 20 -27.35 2.15 -21.87
N PRO A 21 -27.45 2.27 -23.20
CA PRO A 21 -26.32 2.11 -24.12
C PRO A 21 -25.24 3.20 -23.96
N ALA A 22 -25.53 4.27 -23.20
CA ALA A 22 -24.57 5.31 -22.89
C ALA A 22 -23.74 5.02 -21.63
N CYS A 23 -23.99 3.92 -20.91
CA CYS A 23 -23.20 3.56 -19.74
C CYS A 23 -21.76 3.20 -20.15
N PRO A 24 -20.72 4.00 -19.79
CA PRO A 24 -19.34 3.71 -20.19
C PRO A 24 -18.77 2.46 -19.50
N ILE A 25 -19.38 2.00 -18.40
CA ILE A 25 -18.99 0.76 -17.72
C ILE A 25 -19.49 -0.46 -18.51
N CYS A 26 -20.73 -0.39 -19.01
CA CYS A 26 -21.39 -1.49 -19.73
C CYS A 26 -21.18 -1.43 -21.25
N PHE A 27 -20.88 -0.28 -21.85
CA PHE A 27 -20.77 -0.10 -23.30
C PHE A 27 -19.53 0.69 -23.74
N GLY A 28 -18.68 1.08 -22.80
CA GLY A 28 -17.43 1.77 -23.13
C GLY A 28 -16.46 0.89 -23.93
N SER A 29 -15.55 1.54 -24.66
CA SER A 29 -14.49 0.88 -25.44
C SER A 29 -13.62 -0.07 -24.61
N ASP A 30 -13.54 0.20 -23.31
CA ASP A 30 -12.65 -0.50 -22.38
C ASP A 30 -13.34 -1.69 -21.70
N ARG A 31 -14.59 -2.01 -22.06
CA ARG A 31 -15.33 -3.14 -21.48
C ARG A 31 -14.67 -4.48 -21.88
N PRO A 32 -14.45 -5.42 -20.94
CA PRO A 32 -14.01 -6.76 -21.28
C PRO A 32 -15.07 -7.48 -22.14
N PRO A 33 -14.67 -8.17 -23.24
CA PRO A 33 -15.59 -8.81 -24.18
C PRO A 33 -16.58 -9.80 -23.53
N ASP A 34 -16.15 -10.50 -22.48
CA ASP A 34 -16.90 -11.59 -21.85
C ASP A 34 -17.62 -11.17 -20.55
N GLY A 35 -17.83 -9.86 -20.33
CA GLY A 35 -18.34 -9.34 -19.06
C GLY A 35 -17.39 -9.59 -17.87
N ARG A 36 -17.71 -9.00 -16.70
CA ARG A 36 -16.85 -9.07 -15.51
C ARG A 36 -17.04 -10.36 -14.69
N GLY A 37 -18.22 -10.99 -14.79
CA GLY A 37 -18.64 -12.11 -13.91
C GLY A 37 -18.77 -11.68 -12.45
N ASN A 38 -19.05 -12.60 -11.54
CA ASN A 38 -19.16 -12.30 -10.10
C ASN A 38 -17.91 -12.75 -9.33
N THR A 39 -17.44 -11.95 -8.38
CA THR A 39 -16.15 -12.11 -7.68
C THR A 39 -15.72 -13.55 -7.36
N GLY A 40 -14.46 -13.85 -7.69
CA GLY A 40 -13.82 -15.13 -7.43
C GLY A 40 -12.32 -15.05 -7.70
N VAL A 41 -11.52 -15.43 -6.72
CA VAL A 41 -10.06 -15.25 -6.75
C VAL A 41 -9.33 -16.51 -6.30
N SER A 42 -8.22 -16.82 -6.96
CA SER A 42 -7.36 -17.94 -6.58
C SER A 42 -5.98 -17.50 -6.14
N LEU A 43 -5.44 -18.20 -5.14
CA LEU A 43 -4.01 -18.23 -4.85
C LEU A 43 -3.42 -19.54 -5.37
N ARG A 44 -2.35 -19.43 -6.17
CA ARG A 44 -1.70 -20.58 -6.82
C ARG A 44 -0.20 -20.58 -6.56
N GLY A 45 0.26 -21.54 -5.75
CA GLY A 45 1.67 -21.91 -5.64
C GLY A 45 2.09 -22.96 -6.68
N THR A 46 3.22 -23.64 -6.46
CA THR A 46 3.68 -24.74 -7.33
C THR A 46 2.79 -25.98 -7.23
N ASP A 47 2.27 -26.27 -6.03
CA ASP A 47 1.60 -27.53 -5.69
C ASP A 47 0.28 -27.34 -4.92
N PHE A 48 -0.05 -26.11 -4.53
CA PHE A 48 -1.35 -25.77 -3.93
C PHE A 48 -2.21 -24.86 -4.79
N HIS A 49 -3.53 -24.92 -4.60
CA HIS A 49 -4.50 -24.00 -5.20
C HIS A 49 -5.61 -23.73 -4.19
N ILE A 50 -5.71 -22.49 -3.72
CA ILE A 50 -6.77 -22.00 -2.83
C ILE A 50 -7.72 -21.15 -3.67
N LEU A 51 -9.02 -21.34 -3.52
CA LEU A 51 -10.06 -20.54 -4.16
C LEU A 51 -10.84 -19.78 -3.08
N VAL A 52 -11.01 -18.47 -3.22
CA VAL A 52 -11.89 -17.65 -2.40
C VAL A 52 -13.07 -17.22 -3.25
N ASP A 53 -14.24 -17.63 -2.81
CA ASP A 53 -15.53 -17.53 -3.51
C ASP A 53 -15.55 -18.16 -4.91
N PHE A 54 -16.75 -18.40 -5.40
CA PHE A 54 -17.00 -19.09 -6.66
C PHE A 54 -18.25 -18.54 -7.34
N GLY A 55 -18.27 -17.22 -7.51
CA GLY A 55 -19.26 -16.51 -8.30
C GLY A 55 -19.33 -16.97 -9.77
N GLN A 56 -20.40 -16.56 -10.46
CA GLN A 56 -20.64 -16.95 -11.85
C GLN A 56 -19.45 -16.60 -12.76
N GLY A 57 -18.96 -17.61 -13.49
CA GLY A 57 -17.80 -17.51 -14.38
C GLY A 57 -16.48 -17.95 -13.78
N THR A 58 -16.43 -18.27 -12.48
CA THR A 58 -15.20 -18.71 -11.79
C THR A 58 -14.62 -19.98 -12.39
N HIS A 59 -15.41 -21.04 -12.60
CA HIS A 59 -14.90 -22.28 -13.19
C HIS A 59 -14.37 -22.07 -14.63
N ALA A 60 -15.04 -21.22 -15.41
CA ALA A 60 -14.54 -20.85 -16.73
C ALA A 60 -13.21 -20.07 -16.66
N GLY A 61 -13.02 -19.23 -15.64
CA GLY A 61 -11.74 -18.59 -15.32
C GLY A 61 -10.65 -19.61 -15.00
N ILE A 62 -10.91 -20.53 -14.06
CA ILE A 62 -10.01 -21.61 -13.65
C ILE A 62 -9.54 -22.43 -14.86
N ARG A 63 -10.48 -22.83 -15.73
CA ARG A 63 -10.17 -23.59 -16.95
C ARG A 63 -9.32 -22.79 -17.95
N ARG A 64 -9.63 -21.50 -18.15
CA ARG A 64 -8.85 -20.62 -19.04
C ARG A 64 -7.42 -20.41 -18.55
N SER A 65 -7.25 -20.30 -17.23
CA SER A 65 -5.94 -20.19 -16.60
C SER A 65 -5.21 -21.53 -16.45
N ASN A 66 -5.78 -22.62 -16.97
CA ASN A 66 -5.23 -23.97 -16.89
C ASN A 66 -4.84 -24.38 -15.45
N LEU A 67 -5.65 -23.99 -14.47
CA LEU A 67 -5.41 -24.31 -13.08
C LEU A 67 -5.91 -25.72 -12.74
N PRO A 68 -5.24 -26.43 -11.82
CA PRO A 68 -5.77 -27.67 -11.26
C PRO A 68 -7.04 -27.39 -10.45
N ALA A 69 -7.77 -28.43 -10.07
CA ALA A 69 -8.86 -28.29 -9.10
C ALA A 69 -8.32 -27.68 -7.78
N PRO A 70 -9.09 -26.81 -7.09
CA PRO A 70 -8.66 -26.23 -5.83
C PRO A 70 -8.54 -27.31 -4.74
N GLY A 71 -7.50 -27.21 -3.92
CA GLY A 71 -7.31 -28.05 -2.73
C GLY A 71 -7.97 -27.49 -1.47
N LEU A 72 -8.36 -26.21 -1.51
CA LEU A 72 -9.09 -25.50 -0.46
C LEU A 72 -10.01 -24.47 -1.10
N ILE A 73 -11.24 -24.39 -0.60
CA ILE A 73 -12.20 -23.36 -0.98
C ILE A 73 -12.58 -22.58 0.28
N LEU A 74 -12.56 -21.27 0.21
CA LEU A 74 -13.07 -20.36 1.23
C LEU A 74 -14.33 -19.68 0.68
N ALA A 75 -15.38 -19.57 1.48
CA ALA A 75 -16.60 -18.84 1.11
C ALA A 75 -16.90 -17.74 2.12
N THR A 76 -16.91 -16.48 1.66
CA THR A 76 -17.09 -15.29 2.50
C THR A 76 -18.48 -15.24 3.11
N HIS A 77 -19.51 -15.39 2.27
CA HIS A 77 -20.91 -15.39 2.67
C HIS A 77 -21.81 -16.02 1.60
N ALA A 78 -23.12 -16.10 1.86
CA ALA A 78 -24.06 -16.88 1.06
C ALA A 78 -24.78 -16.11 -0.07
N HIS A 79 -24.33 -14.90 -0.44
CA HIS A 79 -24.95 -14.22 -1.57
C HIS A 79 -24.66 -14.98 -2.88
N PRO A 80 -25.64 -15.03 -3.82
CA PRO A 80 -25.53 -15.87 -5.04
C PRO A 80 -24.32 -15.55 -5.93
N ASP A 81 -23.81 -14.34 -5.85
CA ASP A 81 -22.66 -13.85 -6.58
C ASP A 81 -21.32 -14.26 -5.98
N HIS A 82 -21.30 -14.73 -4.73
CA HIS A 82 -20.13 -15.31 -4.08
C HIS A 82 -20.19 -16.83 -4.08
N VAL A 83 -21.39 -17.41 -3.99
CA VAL A 83 -21.60 -18.87 -3.94
C VAL A 83 -22.58 -19.36 -5.01
N ALA A 84 -22.19 -19.30 -6.28
CA ALA A 84 -23.05 -19.73 -7.38
C ALA A 84 -23.23 -21.26 -7.39
N PRO A 85 -24.46 -21.81 -7.23
CA PRO A 85 -24.67 -23.25 -7.12
C PRO A 85 -24.14 -24.05 -8.34
N MET A 86 -24.35 -23.55 -9.55
CA MET A 86 -23.88 -24.24 -10.77
C MET A 86 -22.35 -24.29 -10.89
N GLU A 87 -21.67 -23.26 -10.40
CA GLU A 87 -20.20 -23.22 -10.36
C GLU A 87 -19.69 -24.28 -9.37
N LEU A 88 -20.34 -24.39 -8.20
CA LEU A 88 -19.99 -25.36 -7.18
C LEU A 88 -20.14 -26.82 -7.65
N ASP A 89 -21.23 -27.15 -8.36
CA ASP A 89 -21.42 -28.48 -8.94
C ASP A 89 -20.33 -28.83 -9.98
N THR A 90 -19.95 -27.83 -10.78
CA THR A 90 -18.92 -28.00 -11.81
C THR A 90 -17.52 -28.15 -11.19
N LEU A 91 -17.23 -27.38 -10.13
CA LEU A 91 -16.02 -27.53 -9.32
C LEU A 91 -15.95 -28.91 -8.67
N ALA A 92 -17.02 -29.37 -8.04
CA ALA A 92 -17.09 -30.70 -7.44
C ALA A 92 -16.79 -31.82 -8.46
N LYS A 93 -17.32 -31.69 -9.69
CA LYS A 93 -16.96 -32.61 -10.78
C LYS A 93 -15.46 -32.54 -11.11
N SER A 94 -14.91 -31.34 -11.28
CA SER A 94 -13.49 -31.15 -11.58
C SER A 94 -12.57 -31.71 -10.50
N ILE A 95 -12.96 -31.60 -9.23
CA ILE A 95 -12.27 -32.13 -8.06
C ILE A 95 -12.23 -33.67 -8.12
N ARG A 96 -13.38 -34.31 -8.36
CA ARG A 96 -13.47 -35.77 -8.52
C ARG A 96 -12.64 -36.27 -9.71
N ASP A 97 -12.72 -35.57 -10.84
CA ASP A 97 -11.96 -35.91 -12.06
C ASP A 97 -10.44 -35.78 -11.84
N SER A 98 -10.02 -34.95 -10.88
CA SER A 98 -8.61 -34.78 -10.46
C SER A 98 -8.14 -35.85 -9.46
N GLY A 99 -9.01 -36.78 -9.05
CA GLY A 99 -8.69 -37.83 -8.08
C GLY A 99 -8.73 -37.39 -6.62
N LEU A 100 -9.17 -36.17 -6.33
CA LEU A 100 -9.35 -35.69 -4.95
C LEU A 100 -10.66 -36.25 -4.39
N ALA A 101 -10.59 -36.91 -3.22
CA ALA A 101 -11.75 -37.56 -2.61
C ALA A 101 -12.82 -36.56 -2.11
N SER A 102 -12.37 -35.47 -1.48
CA SER A 102 -13.21 -34.34 -1.06
C SER A 102 -12.31 -33.15 -0.76
N VAL A 103 -12.76 -31.94 -1.10
CA VAL A 103 -12.06 -30.68 -0.82
C VAL A 103 -12.75 -29.98 0.35
N PRO A 104 -11.99 -29.44 1.32
CA PRO A 104 -12.56 -28.63 2.37
C PRO A 104 -13.15 -27.31 1.83
N ILE A 105 -14.35 -26.98 2.30
CA ILE A 105 -14.92 -25.64 2.23
C ILE A 105 -14.86 -25.04 3.64
N VAL A 106 -14.12 -23.94 3.78
CA VAL A 106 -14.04 -23.15 5.00
C VAL A 106 -15.02 -22.00 4.90
N THR A 107 -15.97 -21.95 5.81
CA THR A 107 -16.98 -20.89 5.89
C THR A 107 -17.72 -20.96 7.22
N THR A 108 -18.48 -19.91 7.57
CA THR A 108 -19.31 -19.91 8.77
C THR A 108 -20.39 -20.99 8.70
N HIS A 109 -20.87 -21.45 9.86
CA HIS A 109 -21.97 -22.40 9.89
C HIS A 109 -23.22 -21.84 9.18
N GLN A 110 -23.48 -20.53 9.33
CA GLN A 110 -24.63 -19.90 8.69
C GLN A 110 -24.54 -19.93 7.16
N THR A 111 -23.39 -19.56 6.59
CA THR A 111 -23.18 -19.61 5.14
C THR A 111 -23.29 -21.04 4.61
N TRP A 112 -22.73 -22.01 5.33
CA TRP A 112 -22.83 -23.42 4.98
C TRP A 112 -24.28 -23.91 4.90
N GLU A 113 -25.11 -23.64 5.92
CA GLU A 113 -26.52 -24.07 5.96
C GLU A 113 -27.38 -23.46 4.84
N MET A 114 -26.96 -22.34 4.25
CA MET A 114 -27.66 -21.72 3.11
C MET A 114 -27.35 -22.42 1.78
N LEU A 115 -26.32 -23.27 1.72
CA LEU A 115 -26.04 -24.07 0.54
C LEU A 115 -27.06 -25.22 0.40
N PRO A 116 -27.52 -25.53 -0.84
CA PRO A 116 -28.33 -26.71 -1.11
C PRO A 116 -27.73 -27.99 -0.51
N GLU A 117 -28.56 -28.85 0.09
CA GLU A 117 -28.13 -30.10 0.74
C GLU A 117 -27.29 -30.99 -0.18
N PHE A 118 -27.67 -31.09 -1.46
CA PHE A 118 -26.91 -31.83 -2.47
C PHE A 118 -25.47 -31.32 -2.62
N GLN A 119 -25.22 -30.02 -2.46
CA GLN A 119 -23.89 -29.44 -2.54
C GLN A 119 -23.12 -29.67 -1.25
N ARG A 120 -23.77 -29.49 -0.10
CA ARG A 120 -23.16 -29.80 1.20
C ARG A 120 -22.62 -31.23 1.27
N ASN A 121 -23.33 -32.18 0.68
CA ASN A 121 -22.92 -33.60 0.64
C ASN A 121 -21.72 -33.89 -0.28
N GLN A 122 -21.26 -32.93 -1.09
CA GLN A 122 -20.11 -33.10 -2.00
C GLN A 122 -18.78 -32.60 -1.42
N PHE A 123 -18.82 -31.82 -0.35
CA PHE A 123 -17.65 -31.16 0.23
C PHE A 123 -17.54 -31.44 1.73
N ARG A 124 -16.33 -31.25 2.27
CA ARG A 124 -16.10 -31.31 3.72
C ARG A 124 -16.19 -29.90 4.28
N HIS A 125 -17.17 -29.63 5.15
CA HIS A 125 -17.23 -28.35 5.85
C HIS A 125 -16.16 -28.26 6.93
N ILE A 126 -15.46 -27.13 6.97
CA ILE A 126 -14.64 -26.70 8.10
C ILE A 126 -15.26 -25.39 8.60
N PRO A 127 -15.99 -25.40 9.72
CA PRO A 127 -16.57 -24.17 10.25
C PRO A 127 -15.47 -23.21 10.72
N ILE A 128 -15.63 -21.94 10.40
CA ILE A 128 -14.84 -20.83 10.94
C ILE A 128 -15.79 -19.71 11.32
N GLU A 129 -15.54 -19.03 12.43
CA GLU A 129 -16.36 -17.90 12.88
C GLU A 129 -15.47 -16.65 12.97
N PRO A 130 -16.05 -15.43 12.98
CA PRO A 130 -15.27 -14.22 13.13
C PRO A 130 -14.32 -14.24 14.33
N GLY A 131 -13.07 -13.82 14.14
CA GLY A 131 -12.02 -13.85 15.14
C GLY A 131 -11.33 -15.21 15.31
N HIS A 132 -11.75 -16.25 14.59
CA HIS A 132 -11.08 -17.55 14.62
C HIS A 132 -9.94 -17.64 13.60
N THR A 133 -8.94 -18.43 13.97
CA THR A 133 -7.82 -18.84 13.11
C THR A 133 -7.84 -20.36 12.96
N ILE A 134 -7.67 -20.85 11.74
CA ILE A 134 -7.51 -22.27 11.44
C ILE A 134 -6.27 -22.50 10.58
N SER A 135 -5.73 -23.72 10.62
CA SER A 135 -4.67 -24.16 9.73
C SER A 135 -5.17 -25.32 8.87
N VAL A 136 -4.96 -25.23 7.56
CA VAL A 136 -5.40 -26.24 6.60
C VAL A 136 -4.26 -26.57 5.65
N ASP A 137 -3.93 -27.86 5.55
CA ASP A 137 -2.92 -28.32 4.60
C ASP A 137 -3.43 -28.21 3.15
N VAL A 138 -2.61 -27.61 2.30
CA VAL A 138 -2.87 -27.38 0.88
C VAL A 138 -1.64 -27.76 0.07
N GLY A 139 -1.66 -28.93 -0.57
CA GLY A 139 -0.46 -29.47 -1.21
C GLY A 139 0.60 -29.86 -0.17
N SER A 140 1.82 -29.34 -0.30
CA SER A 140 2.91 -29.47 0.68
C SER A 140 3.02 -28.30 1.65
N GLU A 141 2.15 -27.28 1.51
CA GLU A 141 2.11 -26.10 2.37
C GLU A 141 0.95 -26.19 3.37
N THR A 142 1.03 -25.41 4.44
CA THR A 142 -0.09 -25.19 5.37
C THR A 142 -0.56 -23.74 5.23
N ALA A 143 -1.84 -23.55 4.92
CA ALA A 143 -2.47 -22.24 4.92
C ALA A 143 -3.05 -21.93 6.31
N THR A 144 -2.67 -20.80 6.88
CA THR A 144 -3.32 -20.22 8.05
C THR A 144 -4.41 -19.26 7.58
N VAL A 145 -5.64 -19.50 7.97
CA VAL A 145 -6.82 -18.70 7.57
C VAL A 145 -7.42 -18.06 8.80
N ILE A 146 -7.57 -16.75 8.76
CA ILE A 146 -8.18 -15.92 9.80
C ILE A 146 -9.47 -15.35 9.22
N ALA A 147 -10.59 -15.54 9.91
CA ALA A 147 -11.86 -14.94 9.53
C ALA A 147 -12.08 -13.64 10.33
N LEU A 148 -12.40 -12.56 9.65
CA LEU A 148 -12.77 -11.28 10.27
C LEU A 148 -14.26 -11.01 10.06
N ASP A 149 -14.87 -10.27 10.98
CA ASP A 149 -16.32 -10.04 10.98
C ASP A 149 -16.75 -9.12 9.84
N ALA A 150 -17.59 -9.62 8.93
CA ALA A 150 -18.26 -8.83 7.89
C ALA A 150 -19.78 -8.85 8.07
N SER A 151 -20.26 -9.10 9.29
CA SER A 151 -21.69 -9.27 9.58
C SER A 151 -22.55 -8.01 9.40
N SER A 152 -21.91 -6.84 9.33
CA SER A 152 -22.55 -5.56 9.00
C SER A 152 -23.06 -5.50 7.56
N HIS A 153 -22.42 -6.26 6.66
CA HIS A 153 -22.87 -6.44 5.28
C HIS A 153 -23.87 -7.59 5.17
N PHE A 154 -23.47 -8.79 5.61
CA PHE A 154 -24.31 -9.99 5.57
C PHE A 154 -24.22 -10.76 6.87
N ARG A 155 -25.35 -11.12 7.49
CA ARG A 155 -25.36 -11.86 8.76
C ARG A 155 -24.55 -13.16 8.63
N GLY A 156 -23.50 -13.32 9.44
CA GLY A 156 -22.61 -14.48 9.39
C GLY A 156 -21.62 -14.46 8.22
N GLY A 157 -21.48 -13.32 7.54
CA GLY A 157 -20.44 -13.08 6.55
C GLY A 157 -19.10 -12.80 7.20
N VAL A 158 -18.04 -13.21 6.50
CA VAL A 158 -16.65 -13.01 6.91
C VAL A 158 -15.80 -12.57 5.72
N VAL A 159 -14.75 -11.82 6.02
CA VAL A 159 -13.62 -11.63 5.10
C VAL A 159 -12.43 -12.45 5.60
N PHE A 160 -11.49 -12.76 4.71
CA PHE A 160 -10.38 -13.66 5.04
C PHE A 160 -9.03 -12.96 4.98
N PHE A 161 -8.22 -13.22 5.99
CA PHE A 161 -6.77 -13.07 5.92
C PHE A 161 -6.13 -14.47 5.82
N ILE A 162 -5.27 -14.66 4.84
CA ILE A 162 -4.66 -15.94 4.49
C ILE A 162 -3.15 -15.77 4.49
N HIS A 163 -2.46 -16.63 5.25
CA HIS A 163 -1.01 -16.77 5.20
C HIS A 163 -0.65 -18.16 4.70
N VAL A 164 0.17 -18.24 3.65
CA VAL A 164 0.64 -19.51 3.08
C VAL A 164 2.08 -19.35 2.58
N ALA A 165 2.96 -20.26 3.01
CA ALA A 165 4.41 -20.10 2.87
C ALA A 165 4.87 -18.75 3.46
N ASP A 166 5.50 -17.89 2.66
CA ASP A 166 5.96 -16.55 2.99
C ASP A 166 5.03 -15.43 2.49
N PHE A 167 3.79 -15.77 2.11
CA PHE A 167 2.87 -14.85 1.44
C PHE A 167 1.63 -14.53 2.28
N SER A 168 1.31 -13.24 2.42
CA SER A 168 0.15 -12.72 3.14
C SER A 168 -0.91 -12.16 2.18
N PHE A 169 -2.16 -12.62 2.28
CA PHE A 169 -3.24 -12.25 1.36
C PHE A 169 -4.54 -11.89 2.08
N GLY A 170 -5.15 -10.77 1.72
CA GLY A 170 -6.51 -10.39 2.18
C GLY A 170 -7.55 -10.54 1.07
N ALA A 171 -8.64 -11.26 1.34
CA ALA A 171 -9.88 -11.19 0.56
C ALA A 171 -10.90 -10.36 1.36
N LEU A 172 -10.91 -9.05 1.09
CA LEU A 172 -11.56 -7.99 1.88
C LEU A 172 -12.64 -7.27 1.06
N PHE A 173 -13.59 -8.04 0.54
CA PHE A 173 -14.71 -7.50 -0.25
C PHE A 173 -16.07 -7.84 0.39
N ASP A 174 -17.14 -7.20 -0.06
CA ASP A 174 -18.48 -7.25 0.56
C ASP A 174 -18.50 -6.78 2.02
N LEU A 175 -17.93 -5.59 2.22
CA LEU A 175 -17.93 -4.87 3.50
C LEU A 175 -18.78 -3.61 3.39
N ARG A 176 -19.55 -3.30 4.43
CA ARG A 176 -20.31 -2.05 4.52
C ARG A 176 -19.47 -0.88 5.02
N ASP A 177 -18.51 -1.17 5.90
CA ASP A 177 -17.56 -0.22 6.45
C ASP A 177 -16.31 -0.95 6.98
N TRP A 178 -15.25 -0.19 7.22
CA TRP A 178 -13.96 -0.68 7.72
C TRP A 178 -13.83 -0.62 9.25
N THR A 179 -14.88 -0.21 9.97
CA THR A 179 -14.79 0.08 11.41
C THR A 179 -14.89 -1.17 12.28
N ALA A 180 -15.48 -2.24 11.74
CA ALA A 180 -15.62 -3.52 12.42
C ALA A 180 -14.35 -4.39 12.37
N LEU A 181 -13.40 -4.06 11.50
CA LEU A 181 -12.17 -4.84 11.32
C LEU A 181 -11.06 -4.31 12.21
N ASP A 182 -10.28 -5.22 12.81
CA ASP A 182 -9.04 -4.87 13.48
C ASP A 182 -7.98 -4.54 12.44
N HIS A 183 -7.65 -3.25 12.29
CA HIS A 183 -6.72 -2.76 11.29
C HIS A 183 -5.33 -3.37 11.43
N SER A 184 -4.90 -3.71 12.65
CA SER A 184 -3.59 -4.34 12.89
C SER A 184 -3.47 -5.72 12.23
N GLN A 185 -4.59 -6.41 11.98
CA GLN A 185 -4.61 -7.70 11.29
C GLN A 185 -4.54 -7.55 9.76
N LEU A 186 -4.66 -6.32 9.25
CA LEU A 186 -4.67 -5.98 7.82
C LEU A 186 -3.40 -5.26 7.37
N GLU A 187 -2.44 -5.09 8.28
CA GLU A 187 -1.13 -4.53 8.00
C GLU A 187 -0.21 -5.58 7.33
N ASP A 188 0.78 -5.09 6.59
CA ASP A 188 1.87 -5.89 6.00
C ASP A 188 1.43 -6.97 4.99
N LEU A 189 0.24 -6.85 4.40
CA LEU A 189 -0.24 -7.77 3.36
C LEU A 189 0.61 -7.69 2.09
N ASP A 190 0.89 -8.82 1.43
CA ASP A 190 1.48 -8.81 0.10
C ASP A 190 0.45 -8.39 -0.96
N VAL A 191 -0.76 -8.94 -0.87
CA VAL A 191 -1.88 -8.56 -1.74
C VAL A 191 -3.17 -8.47 -0.94
N ALA A 192 -3.94 -7.41 -1.15
CA ALA A 192 -5.32 -7.35 -0.70
C ALA A 192 -6.25 -7.21 -1.91
N VAL A 193 -7.23 -8.08 -2.05
CA VAL A 193 -8.36 -7.88 -2.97
C VAL A 193 -9.47 -7.22 -2.17
N ILE A 194 -9.79 -5.99 -2.53
CA ILE A 194 -10.62 -5.10 -1.73
C ILE A 194 -11.89 -4.75 -2.50
N GLU A 195 -13.01 -4.59 -1.79
CA GLU A 195 -14.24 -4.00 -2.32
C GLU A 195 -13.94 -2.68 -3.07
N ALA A 196 -14.80 -2.32 -4.02
CA ALA A 196 -14.77 -1.01 -4.66
C ALA A 196 -16.10 -0.77 -5.39
N ASN A 197 -17.22 -0.90 -4.69
CA ASN A 197 -18.55 -0.96 -5.32
C ASN A 197 -18.88 0.26 -6.18
N SER A 198 -18.48 1.44 -5.70
CA SER A 198 -18.77 2.73 -6.29
C SER A 198 -17.65 3.74 -6.06
N LEU A 199 -17.66 4.83 -6.82
CA LEU A 199 -16.75 5.95 -6.57
C LEU A 199 -17.25 6.82 -5.40
N ASN A 200 -18.56 7.05 -5.34
CA ASN A 200 -19.20 7.84 -4.29
C ASN A 200 -19.58 6.97 -3.08
N PRO A 201 -19.53 7.50 -1.85
CA PRO A 201 -20.01 6.80 -0.66
C PRO A 201 -21.50 6.49 -0.78
N MET A 202 -21.81 5.21 -0.97
CA MET A 202 -23.18 4.72 -1.15
C MET A 202 -23.49 3.53 -0.23
N SER A 203 -22.70 3.32 0.81
CA SER A 203 -22.81 2.19 1.73
C SER A 203 -24.19 2.04 2.37
N ASP A 204 -24.92 3.12 2.63
CA ASP A 204 -26.31 3.07 3.12
C ASP A 204 -27.32 2.57 2.07
N LYS A 205 -27.02 2.73 0.78
CA LYS A 205 -27.87 2.31 -0.34
C LYS A 205 -27.50 0.92 -0.82
N THR A 206 -26.22 0.65 -1.01
CA THR A 206 -25.72 -0.60 -1.62
C THR A 206 -25.33 -1.63 -0.57
N GLY A 207 -24.99 -1.21 0.65
CA GLY A 207 -24.41 -2.08 1.66
C GLY A 207 -22.92 -2.35 1.44
N HIS A 208 -22.25 -1.62 0.53
CA HIS A 208 -20.84 -1.79 0.21
C HIS A 208 -20.07 -0.47 0.37
N VAL A 209 -18.78 -0.56 0.70
CA VAL A 209 -17.85 0.58 0.72
C VAL A 209 -17.54 1.09 -0.70
N SER A 210 -17.21 2.38 -0.77
CA SER A 210 -16.78 3.06 -1.99
C SER A 210 -15.25 3.15 -2.09
N ILE A 211 -14.75 3.37 -3.30
CA ILE A 211 -13.32 3.60 -3.59
C ILE A 211 -12.72 4.67 -2.68
N ALA A 212 -13.45 5.75 -2.40
CA ALA A 212 -12.97 6.81 -1.53
C ALA A 212 -12.80 6.33 -0.06
N GLU A 213 -13.72 5.50 0.42
CA GLU A 213 -13.64 4.88 1.75
C GLU A 213 -12.50 3.85 1.81
N ASP A 214 -12.30 3.08 0.75
CA ASP A 214 -11.22 2.10 0.65
C ASP A 214 -9.84 2.77 0.63
N ILE A 215 -9.69 3.86 -0.12
CA ILE A 215 -8.46 4.67 -0.11
C ILE A 215 -8.21 5.27 1.28
N ALA A 216 -9.26 5.78 1.93
CA ALA A 216 -9.14 6.33 3.28
C ALA A 216 -8.70 5.25 4.29
N PHE A 217 -9.27 4.05 4.19
CA PHE A 217 -8.87 2.89 4.98
C PHE A 217 -7.41 2.51 4.72
N LEU A 218 -7.00 2.35 3.46
CA LEU A 218 -5.62 2.01 3.10
C LEU A 218 -4.61 3.06 3.60
N ASN A 219 -4.95 4.33 3.54
CA ASN A 219 -4.13 5.43 4.08
C ASN A 219 -4.05 5.44 5.61
N SER A 220 -4.98 4.78 6.29
CA SER A 220 -4.98 4.70 7.75
C SER A 220 -4.10 3.57 8.30
N LEU A 221 -3.73 2.61 7.45
CA LEU A 221 -2.82 1.53 7.82
C LEU A 221 -1.39 2.06 7.94
N SER A 222 -0.67 1.66 8.98
CA SER A 222 0.75 2.02 9.10
C SER A 222 1.60 1.32 8.02
N GLN A 223 1.23 0.08 7.68
CA GLN A 223 1.85 -0.72 6.64
C GLN A 223 0.78 -1.22 5.67
N PRO A 224 0.37 -0.41 4.68
CA PRO A 224 -0.63 -0.84 3.71
C PRO A 224 -0.15 -2.05 2.88
N PRO A 225 -1.08 -2.80 2.25
CA PRO A 225 -0.72 -3.90 1.36
C PRO A 225 0.27 -3.47 0.27
N ARG A 226 1.24 -4.32 -0.07
CA ARG A 226 2.17 -4.05 -1.20
C ARG A 226 1.42 -3.83 -2.50
N LEU A 227 0.26 -4.47 -2.66
CA LEU A 227 -0.66 -4.23 -3.75
C LEU A 227 -2.11 -4.42 -3.31
N SER A 228 -2.94 -3.40 -3.51
CA SER A 228 -4.39 -3.48 -3.36
C SER A 228 -5.07 -3.58 -4.72
N LEU A 229 -5.91 -4.59 -4.89
CA LEU A 229 -6.66 -4.89 -6.10
C LEU A 229 -8.14 -4.64 -5.86
N LEU A 230 -8.64 -3.52 -6.38
CA LEU A 230 -10.03 -3.10 -6.26
C LEU A 230 -10.94 -3.96 -7.13
N THR A 231 -11.92 -4.63 -6.53
CA THR A 231 -12.86 -5.54 -7.18
C THR A 231 -14.31 -5.16 -6.90
N HIS A 232 -15.27 -5.95 -7.36
CA HIS A 232 -16.70 -5.77 -7.09
C HIS A 232 -17.27 -4.39 -7.52
N TYR A 233 -16.63 -3.74 -8.50
CA TYR A 233 -17.10 -2.43 -8.98
C TYR A 233 -18.39 -2.55 -9.79
N GLY A 234 -19.45 -1.92 -9.28
CA GLY A 234 -20.78 -1.84 -9.87
C GLY A 234 -20.96 -0.68 -10.87
N HIS A 235 -22.18 -0.54 -11.36
CA HIS A 235 -22.58 0.56 -12.27
C HIS A 235 -23.55 1.56 -11.64
N ASP A 236 -23.79 1.39 -10.33
CA ASP A 236 -24.71 2.18 -9.52
C ASP A 236 -24.26 3.63 -9.29
N ASP A 237 -23.01 3.95 -9.63
CA ASP A 237 -22.47 5.29 -9.45
C ASP A 237 -23.21 6.31 -10.34
N PRO A 238 -23.67 7.45 -9.79
CA PRO A 238 -24.28 8.52 -10.58
C PRO A 238 -23.33 9.08 -11.64
N VAL A 239 -22.01 9.05 -11.39
CA VAL A 239 -20.98 9.44 -12.35
C VAL A 239 -20.29 8.19 -12.86
N ARG A 240 -20.64 7.81 -14.09
CA ARG A 240 -20.08 6.60 -14.71
C ARG A 240 -18.75 6.94 -15.38
N HIS A 241 -17.67 6.39 -14.84
CA HIS A 241 -16.33 6.51 -15.41
C HIS A 241 -15.97 5.30 -16.27
N SER A 242 -15.16 5.51 -17.31
CA SER A 242 -14.50 4.37 -17.98
C SER A 242 -13.44 3.76 -17.06
N GLN A 243 -13.01 2.54 -17.35
CA GLN A 243 -11.94 1.91 -16.59
C GLN A 243 -10.63 2.71 -16.67
N GLY A 244 -10.29 3.25 -17.85
CA GLY A 244 -9.14 4.15 -17.99
C GLY A 244 -9.25 5.40 -17.12
N SER A 245 -10.43 6.03 -17.05
CA SER A 245 -10.66 7.20 -16.20
C SER A 245 -10.54 6.86 -14.71
N LEU A 246 -11.02 5.70 -14.26
CA LEU A 246 -10.87 5.25 -12.88
C LEU A 246 -9.40 5.04 -12.53
N VAL A 247 -8.61 4.43 -13.42
CA VAL A 247 -7.16 4.25 -13.21
C VAL A 247 -6.46 5.60 -13.03
N SER A 248 -6.73 6.57 -13.90
CA SER A 248 -6.16 7.93 -13.77
C SER A 248 -6.62 8.63 -12.50
N LEU A 249 -7.87 8.44 -12.09
CA LEU A 249 -8.41 9.00 -10.86
C LEU A 249 -7.71 8.42 -9.62
N LEU A 250 -7.54 7.10 -9.55
CA LEU A 250 -6.84 6.44 -8.45
C LEU A 250 -5.40 6.95 -8.31
N GLN A 251 -4.70 7.13 -9.43
CA GLN A 251 -3.34 7.70 -9.44
C GLN A 251 -3.31 9.13 -8.88
N GLY A 252 -4.37 9.92 -9.07
CA GLY A 252 -4.47 11.26 -8.50
C GLY A 252 -4.89 11.29 -7.03
N LEU A 253 -5.74 10.35 -6.60
CA LEU A 253 -6.27 10.31 -5.23
C LEU A 253 -5.30 9.73 -4.21
N ALA A 254 -4.51 8.73 -4.61
CA ALA A 254 -3.56 8.07 -3.73
C ALA A 254 -2.28 7.65 -4.49
N PRO A 255 -1.48 8.61 -4.98
CA PRO A 255 -0.28 8.32 -5.77
C PRO A 255 0.76 7.48 -5.02
N HIS A 256 0.76 7.53 -3.68
CA HIS A 256 1.64 6.78 -2.79
C HIS A 256 1.17 5.36 -2.47
N LEU A 257 -0.09 5.03 -2.73
CA LEU A 257 -0.59 3.67 -2.53
C LEU A 257 -0.45 2.85 -3.82
N SER A 258 -0.05 1.59 -3.68
CA SER A 258 -0.03 0.64 -4.80
C SER A 258 -1.44 0.05 -5.01
N VAL A 259 -2.34 0.83 -5.60
CA VAL A 259 -3.74 0.44 -5.85
C VAL A 259 -4.00 0.24 -7.35
N ARG A 260 -4.75 -0.81 -7.72
CA ARG A 260 -5.15 -1.07 -9.11
C ARG A 260 -6.60 -1.57 -9.20
N MET A 261 -7.31 -1.19 -10.25
CA MET A 261 -8.56 -1.85 -10.61
C MET A 261 -8.28 -3.27 -11.08
N ALA A 262 -8.87 -4.26 -10.41
CA ALA A 262 -8.83 -5.64 -10.83
C ALA A 262 -9.61 -5.82 -12.14
N TYR A 263 -9.18 -6.79 -12.95
CA TYR A 263 -9.91 -7.20 -14.15
C TYR A 263 -9.93 -8.73 -14.26
N LYS A 264 -10.92 -9.22 -15.00
CA LYS A 264 -11.11 -10.64 -15.29
C LYS A 264 -9.88 -11.24 -15.99
N GLY A 265 -9.31 -12.29 -15.42
CA GLY A 265 -8.11 -12.96 -15.89
C GLY A 265 -6.80 -12.29 -15.46
N MET A 266 -6.85 -11.27 -14.60
CA MET A 266 -5.63 -10.66 -14.05
C MET A 266 -4.83 -11.70 -13.27
N VAL A 267 -3.53 -11.77 -13.53
CA VAL A 267 -2.57 -12.62 -12.81
C VAL A 267 -1.50 -11.72 -12.21
N VAL A 268 -1.33 -11.79 -10.90
CA VAL A 268 -0.31 -11.06 -10.16
C VAL A 268 0.63 -12.08 -9.51
N PRO A 269 1.83 -12.32 -10.09
CA PRO A 269 2.86 -13.11 -9.42
C PRO A 269 3.46 -12.32 -8.25
N SER A 270 3.76 -13.00 -7.14
CA SER A 270 4.42 -12.44 -5.96
C SER A 270 5.75 -11.77 -6.29
N THR A 271 6.45 -12.24 -7.33
CA THR A 271 7.70 -11.67 -7.84
C THR A 271 7.53 -10.34 -8.59
N SER A 272 6.29 -9.92 -8.87
CA SER A 272 5.98 -8.63 -9.52
C SER A 272 5.39 -7.60 -8.56
N LEU A 273 5.27 -7.96 -7.28
CA LEU A 273 4.74 -7.05 -6.30
C LEU A 273 5.67 -5.87 -6.11
N PRO A 274 5.13 -4.66 -5.86
CA PRO A 274 5.92 -3.53 -5.45
C PRO A 274 6.82 -3.90 -4.26
N PRO A 275 8.07 -3.41 -4.23
CA PRO A 275 8.98 -3.67 -3.13
C PRO A 275 8.43 -3.08 -1.82
N ARG A 276 8.71 -3.71 -0.67
CA ARG A 276 8.45 -3.08 0.64
C ARG A 276 9.45 -1.94 0.82
N ASN A 277 8.97 -0.75 1.18
CA ASN A 277 9.77 0.48 1.28
C ASN A 277 10.61 0.75 0.02
N PRO A 278 9.93 1.05 -1.11
CA PRO A 278 10.56 1.15 -2.41
C PRO A 278 11.45 2.40 -2.48
N VAL A 279 12.65 2.27 -3.05
CA VAL A 279 13.53 3.41 -3.34
C VAL A 279 13.80 3.53 -4.83
N ALA A 280 13.81 4.77 -5.33
CA ALA A 280 14.09 5.08 -6.72
C ALA A 280 15.59 4.90 -7.01
N ILE A 281 15.90 4.04 -7.97
CA ILE A 281 17.27 3.74 -8.41
C ILE A 281 17.67 4.71 -9.51
N LEU A 282 18.81 5.37 -9.33
CA LEU A 282 19.36 6.34 -10.26
C LEU A 282 20.40 5.70 -11.20
N ASP A 283 20.43 6.18 -12.43
CA ASP A 283 21.59 6.02 -13.29
C ASP A 283 22.71 6.97 -12.85
N ASP A 284 23.89 6.39 -12.58
CA ASP A 284 25.05 7.11 -12.04
C ASP A 284 25.55 8.26 -12.93
N ARG A 285 25.27 8.22 -14.24
CA ARG A 285 25.74 9.25 -15.18
C ARG A 285 24.74 10.37 -15.40
N THR A 286 23.46 10.04 -15.41
CA THR A 286 22.39 10.95 -15.84
C THR A 286 21.50 11.42 -14.71
N ASN A 287 21.59 10.80 -13.52
CA ASN A 287 20.66 10.99 -12.40
C ASN A 287 19.19 10.75 -12.78
N LEU A 288 18.92 10.02 -13.85
CA LEU A 288 17.57 9.61 -14.21
C LEU A 288 17.17 8.40 -13.38
N VAL A 289 15.90 8.37 -12.94
CA VAL A 289 15.32 7.17 -12.32
C VAL A 289 15.21 6.07 -13.36
N VAL A 290 15.95 4.97 -13.16
CA VAL A 290 16.02 3.82 -14.08
C VAL A 290 15.35 2.57 -13.52
N GLY A 291 14.92 2.60 -12.26
CA GLY A 291 14.25 1.48 -11.63
C GLY A 291 13.85 1.75 -10.20
N VAL A 292 13.41 0.69 -9.54
CA VAL A 292 12.96 0.68 -8.16
C VAL A 292 13.52 -0.58 -7.51
N ALA A 293 13.97 -0.49 -6.26
CA ALA A 293 14.33 -1.64 -5.44
C ALA A 293 13.79 -1.47 -4.02
N GLU A 294 13.79 -2.53 -3.21
CA GLU A 294 13.65 -2.37 -1.75
C GLU A 294 14.87 -1.64 -1.21
N LYS A 295 14.68 -0.77 -0.21
CA LYS A 295 15.78 -0.05 0.46
C LYS A 295 16.92 -0.99 0.88
N LYS A 296 16.58 -2.13 1.49
CA LYS A 296 17.54 -3.16 1.90
C LYS A 296 18.33 -3.72 0.72
N GLU A 297 17.65 -4.07 -0.36
CA GLU A 297 18.29 -4.56 -1.59
C GLU A 297 19.23 -3.51 -2.19
N ALA A 298 18.80 -2.24 -2.23
CA ALA A 298 19.60 -1.14 -2.74
C ALA A 298 20.92 -1.00 -1.95
N HIS A 299 20.87 -1.11 -0.62
CA HIS A 299 22.07 -1.09 0.22
C HIS A 299 22.96 -2.33 0.00
N GLU A 300 22.39 -3.53 0.04
CA GLU A 300 23.13 -4.79 -0.14
C GLU A 300 23.84 -4.89 -1.49
N ARG A 301 23.19 -4.39 -2.54
CA ARG A 301 23.72 -4.40 -3.91
C ARG A 301 24.46 -3.11 -4.27
N SER A 302 24.57 -2.17 -3.33
CA SER A 302 25.16 -0.84 -3.53
C SER A 302 24.61 -0.14 -4.79
N LEU A 303 23.29 -0.20 -4.98
CA LEU A 303 22.59 0.52 -6.05
C LEU A 303 22.51 1.99 -5.68
N LEU A 304 22.86 2.86 -6.63
CA LEU A 304 22.70 4.30 -6.46
C LEU A 304 21.22 4.63 -6.38
N HIS A 305 20.79 5.29 -5.32
CA HIS A 305 19.39 5.66 -5.12
C HIS A 305 19.23 7.12 -4.69
N ALA A 306 18.03 7.63 -4.91
CA ALA A 306 17.68 9.03 -4.66
C ALA A 306 17.13 9.23 -3.24
N SER A 307 17.47 10.35 -2.64
CA SER A 307 16.89 10.84 -1.39
C SER A 307 16.71 12.36 -1.41
N VAL A 308 16.14 12.89 -0.35
CA VAL A 308 16.09 14.32 -0.08
C VAL A 308 16.59 14.59 1.34
N LEU A 309 17.15 15.78 1.54
CA LEU A 309 17.49 16.28 2.86
C LEU A 309 16.82 17.64 3.06
N ILE A 310 16.23 17.85 4.23
CA ILE A 310 15.39 18.99 4.54
C ILE A 310 15.97 19.70 5.77
N LEU A 311 16.45 20.93 5.57
CA LEU A 311 16.78 21.85 6.66
C LEU A 311 15.52 22.63 7.04
N VAL A 312 15.14 22.58 8.30
CA VAL A 312 13.98 23.33 8.79
C VAL A 312 14.46 24.51 9.62
N CYS A 313 13.92 25.68 9.34
CA CYS A 313 14.22 26.92 10.04
C CYS A 313 12.93 27.50 10.64
N ASP A 314 12.98 27.85 11.92
CA ASP A 314 11.87 28.56 12.54
C ASP A 314 11.83 30.05 12.14
N HIS A 315 10.78 30.73 12.56
CA HIS A 315 10.56 32.16 12.33
C HIS A 315 11.63 33.07 12.94
N THR A 316 12.47 32.56 13.86
CA THR A 316 13.57 33.32 14.47
C THR A 316 14.88 33.19 13.70
N GLY A 317 14.93 32.34 12.67
CA GLY A 317 16.14 32.03 11.93
C GLY A 317 16.99 30.93 12.58
N LEU A 318 16.43 30.15 13.51
CA LEU A 318 17.13 29.01 14.12
C LEU A 318 16.77 27.71 13.40
N LEU A 319 17.80 26.91 13.10
CA LEU A 319 17.67 25.61 12.49
C LEU A 319 17.19 24.59 13.53
N GLN A 320 16.20 23.79 13.14
CA GLN A 320 15.68 22.66 13.90
C GLN A 320 16.42 21.40 13.43
N ILE A 321 17.19 20.79 14.33
CA ILE A 321 18.03 19.62 14.06
C ILE A 321 17.65 18.52 15.05
N TYR A 322 17.30 17.33 14.58
CA TYR A 322 16.92 16.26 15.49
C TYR A 322 18.10 15.37 15.86
N GLU A 323 17.96 14.67 16.98
CA GLU A 323 18.87 13.63 17.44
C GLU A 323 18.26 12.25 17.14
N ARG A 324 19.01 11.41 16.42
CA ARG A 324 18.55 10.08 16.00
C ARG A 324 18.31 9.17 17.22
N HIS A 325 17.23 8.42 17.18
CA HIS A 325 16.85 7.47 18.23
C HIS A 325 17.87 6.33 18.37
N GLU A 326 17.97 5.71 19.56
CA GLU A 326 18.93 4.62 19.84
C GLU A 326 18.73 3.34 18.98
N ARG A 327 17.55 3.21 18.37
CA ARG A 327 17.15 2.10 17.48
C ARG A 327 17.23 2.44 15.99
N GLN A 328 17.92 3.52 15.66
CA GLN A 328 18.18 3.92 14.28
C GLN A 328 19.66 3.81 13.98
N SER A 329 20.01 3.79 12.70
CA SER A 329 21.39 4.03 12.28
C SER A 329 21.92 5.36 12.87
N TYR A 330 23.21 5.40 13.24
CA TYR A 330 23.87 6.54 13.89
C TYR A 330 23.15 7.04 15.18
N PRO A 331 22.96 6.16 16.18
CA PRO A 331 22.19 6.51 17.37
C PRO A 331 22.83 7.67 18.15
N GLY A 332 22.01 8.66 18.56
CA GLY A 332 22.47 9.85 19.29
C GLY A 332 23.20 10.89 18.45
N CYS A 333 23.34 10.68 17.14
CA CYS A 333 23.89 11.69 16.24
C CYS A 333 22.83 12.73 15.85
N LEU A 334 23.28 13.94 15.56
CA LEU A 334 22.45 15.01 15.01
C LEU A 334 22.24 14.83 13.51
N ASP A 335 21.02 15.02 13.03
CA ASP A 335 20.69 14.86 11.60
C ASP A 335 19.69 15.91 11.09
N ALA A 336 19.61 16.00 9.76
CA ALA A 336 18.59 16.75 9.04
C ALA A 336 17.42 15.82 8.72
N PHE A 337 16.23 16.41 8.51
CA PHE A 337 15.05 15.68 8.08
C PHE A 337 15.20 15.18 6.64
N GLY A 338 14.36 14.23 6.24
CA GLY A 338 14.24 13.75 4.88
C GLY A 338 14.43 12.25 4.77
N GLY A 339 13.98 11.71 3.64
CA GLY A 339 13.99 10.28 3.38
C GLY A 339 14.25 9.95 1.92
N HIS A 340 13.92 8.72 1.56
CA HIS A 340 14.27 8.17 0.25
C HIS A 340 13.18 8.51 -0.76
N MET A 341 13.58 8.77 -2.00
CA MET A 341 12.62 8.95 -3.08
C MET A 341 11.93 7.63 -3.38
N GLN A 342 10.60 7.65 -3.39
CA GLN A 342 9.76 6.51 -3.72
C GLN A 342 9.27 6.61 -5.18
N PRO A 343 8.85 5.51 -5.82
CA PRO A 343 8.36 5.52 -7.20
C PRO A 343 7.11 6.38 -7.39
N SER A 344 6.27 6.44 -6.36
CA SER A 344 5.08 7.29 -6.28
C SER A 344 5.39 8.79 -6.40
N ASP A 345 6.62 9.20 -6.08
CA ASP A 345 7.05 10.60 -6.17
C ASP A 345 7.29 11.04 -7.63
N GLY A 346 7.13 10.13 -8.60
CA GLY A 346 7.25 10.42 -10.04
C GLY A 346 8.65 10.83 -10.46
N GLY A 347 9.67 10.53 -9.65
CA GLY A 347 11.06 10.95 -9.88
C GLY A 347 11.32 12.43 -9.61
N ALA A 348 10.41 13.14 -8.92
CA ALA A 348 10.54 14.56 -8.62
C ALA A 348 10.98 14.78 -7.16
N PRO A 349 12.22 15.25 -6.89
CA PRO A 349 12.72 15.45 -5.53
C PRO A 349 11.83 16.35 -4.66
N LYS A 350 11.17 17.34 -5.26
CA LYS A 350 10.26 18.23 -4.54
C LYS A 350 9.05 17.47 -3.96
N VAL A 351 8.49 16.51 -4.71
CA VAL A 351 7.35 15.69 -4.25
C VAL A 351 7.80 14.80 -3.09
N THR A 352 8.98 14.18 -3.20
CA THR A 352 9.60 13.43 -2.09
C THR A 352 9.76 14.29 -0.84
N ALA A 353 10.33 15.49 -0.96
CA ALA A 353 10.52 16.38 0.19
C ALA A 353 9.21 16.82 0.85
N MET A 354 8.14 17.00 0.07
CA MET A 354 6.81 17.29 0.61
C MET A 354 6.22 16.11 1.38
N ARG A 355 6.38 14.88 0.87
CA ARG A 355 5.94 13.65 1.53
C ARG A 355 6.72 13.40 2.81
N GLU A 356 8.04 13.27 2.71
CA GLU A 356 8.95 13.03 3.84
C GLU A 356 8.80 14.14 4.89
N GLY A 357 8.71 15.39 4.47
CA GLY A 357 8.48 16.50 5.40
C GLY A 357 7.12 16.47 6.09
N THR A 358 6.08 15.90 5.49
CA THR A 358 4.77 15.73 6.15
C THR A 358 4.75 14.54 7.10
N GLU A 359 5.54 13.50 6.81
CA GLU A 359 5.69 12.28 7.61
C GLU A 359 6.55 12.54 8.85
N GLU A 360 7.74 13.13 8.68
CA GLU A 360 8.73 13.31 9.74
C GLU A 360 8.58 14.63 10.51
N ILE A 361 8.04 15.67 9.88
CA ILE A 361 7.91 17.00 10.47
C ILE A 361 6.45 17.24 10.83
N LEU A 362 6.05 16.83 12.03
CA LEU A 362 4.70 17.07 12.50
C LEU A 362 4.50 18.54 12.87
N LEU A 363 3.78 19.26 12.01
CA LEU A 363 3.51 20.69 12.16
C LEU A 363 2.17 20.92 12.85
N PHE A 364 2.15 21.81 13.84
CA PHE A 364 0.95 22.18 14.58
C PHE A 364 0.80 23.71 14.63
N ALA A 365 -0.39 24.21 14.34
CA ALA A 365 -0.73 25.59 14.69
C ALA A 365 -0.74 25.76 16.21
N ARG A 366 -0.55 26.97 16.72
CA ARG A 366 -0.61 27.30 18.17
C ARG A 366 -1.89 26.80 18.89
N GLY A 367 -2.98 26.61 18.15
CA GLY A 367 -4.24 26.01 18.63
C GLY A 367 -4.27 24.49 18.70
N GLY A 368 -3.16 23.79 18.42
CA GLY A 368 -3.05 22.32 18.43
C GLY A 368 -3.55 21.62 17.17
N ARG A 369 -3.96 22.37 16.14
CA ARG A 369 -4.39 21.80 14.86
C ARG A 369 -3.18 21.31 14.06
N ARG A 370 -3.16 20.04 13.65
CA ARG A 370 -2.16 19.49 12.73
C ARG A 370 -2.26 20.20 11.36
N LEU A 371 -1.11 20.59 10.84
CA LEU A 371 -0.93 21.21 9.53
C LEU A 371 -0.21 20.21 8.60
N VAL A 372 -0.37 20.44 7.30
CA VAL A 372 0.40 19.74 6.25
C VAL A 372 1.44 20.72 5.74
N LEU A 373 2.64 20.23 5.42
CA LEU A 373 3.68 21.07 4.82
C LEU A 373 3.14 21.66 3.50
N GLU A 374 3.32 22.96 3.30
CA GLU A 374 2.93 23.61 2.05
C GLU A 374 4.10 23.73 1.08
N GLU A 375 3.82 23.56 -0.22
CA GLU A 375 4.84 23.65 -1.27
C GLU A 375 5.52 25.03 -1.30
N SER A 376 4.78 26.07 -0.89
CA SER A 376 5.26 27.45 -0.80
C SER A 376 6.33 27.67 0.27
N TRP A 377 6.41 26.78 1.27
CA TRP A 377 7.39 26.85 2.36
C TRP A 377 8.71 26.17 2.00
N LEU A 378 8.70 25.38 0.92
CA LEU A 378 9.82 24.55 0.48
C LEU A 378 10.64 25.26 -0.61
N ARG A 379 11.92 25.48 -0.34
CA ARG A 379 12.89 26.03 -1.31
C ARG A 379 14.00 25.03 -1.54
N GLN A 380 14.29 24.72 -2.81
CA GLN A 380 15.46 23.92 -3.16
C GLN A 380 16.75 24.72 -3.02
N ILE A 381 17.81 24.07 -2.53
CA ILE A 381 19.16 24.62 -2.39
C ILE A 381 20.10 23.84 -3.31
N GLY A 382 20.68 24.52 -4.29
CA GLY A 382 21.47 23.89 -5.34
C GLY A 382 20.68 22.99 -6.33
N PRO A 383 21.38 22.29 -7.24
CA PRO A 383 20.75 21.41 -8.23
C PRO A 383 20.25 20.10 -7.61
N ASP A 384 19.43 19.36 -8.36
CA ASP A 384 18.98 18.02 -7.98
C ASP A 384 20.18 17.08 -7.77
N TYR A 385 20.08 16.21 -6.76
CA TYR A 385 21.05 15.14 -6.50
C TYR A 385 22.48 15.66 -6.25
N LEU A 386 22.60 16.87 -5.69
CA LEU A 386 23.87 17.55 -5.45
C LEU A 386 24.79 16.78 -4.48
N LEU A 387 24.23 16.20 -3.42
CA LEU A 387 25.02 15.61 -2.35
C LEU A 387 25.12 14.10 -2.53
N GLU A 388 26.34 13.56 -2.58
CA GLU A 388 26.58 12.11 -2.67
C GLU A 388 27.03 11.56 -1.31
N SER A 389 26.48 10.43 -0.89
CA SER A 389 26.92 9.76 0.33
C SER A 389 28.32 9.18 0.19
N THR A 390 29.12 9.33 1.25
CA THR A 390 30.49 8.82 1.29
C THR A 390 30.58 7.43 1.92
N ALA A 391 29.46 6.92 2.46
CA ALA A 391 29.41 5.61 3.07
C ALA A 391 29.54 4.50 2.02
N GLN A 392 30.44 3.55 2.26
CA GLN A 392 30.77 2.50 1.28
C GLN A 392 29.58 1.63 0.86
N THR A 393 28.61 1.45 1.76
CA THR A 393 27.41 0.61 1.55
C THR A 393 26.16 1.42 1.24
N ASN A 394 26.18 2.74 1.41
CA ASN A 394 25.06 3.61 1.10
C ASN A 394 25.41 4.50 -0.09
N LYS A 395 25.10 4.03 -1.31
CA LYS A 395 25.24 4.85 -2.51
C LYS A 395 23.99 5.68 -2.70
N GLU A 396 24.01 6.90 -2.20
CA GLU A 396 22.86 7.78 -2.18
C GLU A 396 23.22 9.12 -2.79
N ARG A 397 22.31 9.70 -3.58
CA ARG A 397 22.38 11.12 -3.96
C ARG A 397 21.14 11.87 -3.50
N SER A 398 21.36 13.01 -2.88
CA SER A 398 20.33 13.79 -2.20
C SER A 398 20.15 15.17 -2.82
N THR A 399 18.89 15.57 -2.98
CA THR A 399 18.52 16.97 -3.23
C THR A 399 18.25 17.67 -1.89
N VAL A 400 18.77 18.89 -1.72
CA VAL A 400 18.59 19.63 -0.47
C VAL A 400 17.44 20.62 -0.61
N PHE A 401 16.54 20.58 0.36
CA PHE A 401 15.47 21.54 0.52
C PHE A 401 15.59 22.28 1.85
N PHE A 402 15.04 23.48 1.86
CA PHE A 402 14.96 24.35 3.02
C PHE A 402 13.48 24.66 3.27
N VAL A 403 13.02 24.40 4.49
CA VAL A 403 11.67 24.70 4.96
C VAL A 403 11.73 25.90 5.90
N THR A 404 10.86 26.87 5.65
CA THR A 404 10.59 27.97 6.56
C THR A 404 9.29 27.72 7.31
N LEU A 405 9.32 27.75 8.64
CA LEU A 405 8.12 27.68 9.45
C LEU A 405 7.55 29.07 9.76
N PRO A 406 6.23 29.28 9.61
CA PRO A 406 5.56 30.49 10.10
C PRO A 406 5.67 30.65 11.63
N GLU A 407 5.49 31.88 12.14
CA GLU A 407 5.63 32.22 13.57
C GLU A 407 4.70 31.41 14.49
N ASP A 408 3.51 31.04 14.02
CA ASP A 408 2.50 30.33 14.79
C ASP A 408 2.51 28.81 14.61
N VAL A 409 3.55 28.27 13.94
CA VAL A 409 3.73 26.84 13.69
C VAL A 409 4.77 26.26 14.65
N ILE A 410 4.37 25.19 15.34
CA ILE A 410 5.20 24.39 16.24
C ILE A 410 5.56 23.10 15.51
N LEU A 411 6.85 22.75 15.54
CA LEU A 411 7.38 21.51 15.00
C LEU A 411 7.50 20.45 16.09
N ARG A 412 7.18 19.20 15.73
CA ARG A 412 7.63 17.99 16.43
C ARG A 412 8.26 17.06 15.42
N ALA A 413 9.44 16.55 15.74
CA ALA A 413 10.12 15.58 14.91
C ALA A 413 9.61 14.17 15.25
N CYS A 414 9.23 13.41 14.23
CA CYS A 414 8.93 11.99 14.32
C CYS A 414 9.72 11.25 13.25
N ASP A 415 10.07 10.00 13.51
CA ASP A 415 10.70 9.14 12.52
C ASP A 415 10.38 7.68 12.86
N GLU A 416 10.57 6.81 11.88
CA GLU A 416 10.43 5.37 11.99
C GLU A 416 11.76 4.77 12.48
N THR A 417 11.68 3.87 13.45
CA THR A 417 12.83 3.05 13.87
C THR A 417 13.12 1.96 12.85
N ASP A 418 14.28 1.30 12.93
CA ASP A 418 14.63 0.22 12.01
C ASP A 418 13.64 -0.98 12.08
N ASP A 419 12.85 -1.08 13.17
CA ASP A 419 11.82 -2.09 13.40
C ASP A 419 10.41 -1.65 12.95
N GLY A 420 10.26 -0.43 12.43
CA GLY A 420 8.99 0.09 11.93
C GLY A 420 8.13 0.89 12.93
N GLU A 421 8.61 1.08 14.16
CA GLU A 421 7.88 1.85 15.16
C GLU A 421 8.12 3.36 14.99
N GLN A 422 7.04 4.14 14.95
CA GLN A 422 7.07 5.61 14.98
C GLN A 422 7.46 6.13 16.36
N VAL A 423 8.50 6.95 16.43
CA VAL A 423 9.01 7.55 17.68
C VAL A 423 9.08 9.08 17.56
N GLU A 424 8.75 9.79 18.64
CA GLU A 424 9.01 11.23 18.74
C GLU A 424 10.49 11.46 19.06
N LEU A 425 11.13 12.33 18.28
CA LEU A 425 12.57 12.61 18.34
C LEU A 425 12.87 13.89 19.11
N ILE A 426 14.05 13.94 19.73
CA ILE A 426 14.53 15.14 20.41
C ILE A 426 14.99 16.13 19.35
N THR A 427 14.43 17.34 19.34
CA THR A 427 14.85 18.44 18.46
C THR A 427 15.69 19.46 19.23
N HIS A 428 16.78 19.89 18.61
CA HIS A 428 17.70 20.90 19.08
C HIS A 428 17.67 22.11 18.15
N THR A 429 17.83 23.31 18.70
CA THR A 429 17.84 24.57 17.95
C THR A 429 19.26 25.11 17.83
N PHE A 430 19.69 25.44 16.61
CA PHE A 430 21.02 26.01 16.36
C PHE A 430 20.94 27.22 15.45
N SER A 431 21.75 28.25 15.71
CA SER A 431 22.12 29.17 14.63
C SER A 431 23.02 28.45 13.62
N LEU A 432 23.04 28.94 12.37
CA LEU A 432 23.91 28.38 11.33
C LEU A 432 25.39 28.35 11.77
N SER A 433 25.87 29.42 12.41
CA SER A 433 27.25 29.53 12.89
C SER A 433 27.58 28.55 14.01
N GLU A 434 26.65 28.32 14.95
CA GLU A 434 26.86 27.34 16.02
C GLU A 434 26.96 25.92 15.45
N LEU A 435 26.13 25.59 14.45
CA LEU A 435 26.13 24.29 13.79
C LEU A 435 27.45 24.05 13.04
N GLU A 436 27.93 25.05 12.29
CA GLU A 436 29.23 25.00 11.60
C GLU A 436 30.40 24.83 12.59
N GLU A 437 30.41 25.59 13.70
CA GLU A 437 31.44 25.48 14.73
C GLU A 437 31.42 24.11 15.41
N LEU A 438 30.23 23.59 15.70
CA LEU A 438 30.06 22.27 16.31
C LEU A 438 30.56 21.16 15.38
N PHE A 439 30.24 21.23 14.10
CA PHE A 439 30.71 20.29 13.09
C PHE A 439 32.23 20.33 12.92
N ALA A 440 32.83 21.52 12.90
CA ALA A 440 34.28 21.68 12.82
C ALA A 440 35.00 21.05 14.04
N LYS A 441 34.41 21.13 15.24
CA LYS A 441 34.98 20.56 16.47
C LYS A 441 34.74 19.05 16.59
N SER A 442 33.62 18.54 16.11
CA SER A 442 33.18 17.18 16.39
C SER A 442 32.34 16.60 15.25
N PRO A 443 32.92 16.35 14.06
CA PRO A 443 32.17 15.90 12.88
C PRO A 443 31.49 14.54 13.09
N GLY A 444 32.06 13.66 13.93
CA GLY A 444 31.47 12.37 14.26
C GLY A 444 30.19 12.41 15.10
N ARG A 445 29.73 13.60 15.54
CA ARG A 445 28.42 13.78 16.20
C ARG A 445 27.26 13.91 15.22
N PHE A 446 27.53 13.93 13.93
CA PHE A 446 26.56 14.18 12.88
C PHE A 446 26.35 12.91 12.07
N ALA A 447 25.09 12.59 11.80
CA ALA A 447 24.74 11.51 10.90
C ALA A 447 25.01 11.93 9.44
N ASP A 448 24.99 10.95 8.53
CA ASP A 448 25.45 11.14 7.14
C ASP A 448 24.67 12.25 6.39
N GLY A 449 23.36 12.40 6.62
CA GLY A 449 22.55 13.44 5.99
C GLY A 449 23.08 14.84 6.28
N LEU A 450 23.02 15.26 7.54
CA LEU A 450 23.47 16.59 7.96
C LEU A 450 24.97 16.81 7.76
N ALA A 451 25.80 15.77 7.97
CA ALA A 451 27.24 15.88 7.76
C ALA A 451 27.57 16.27 6.30
N ARG A 452 26.87 15.71 5.31
CA ARG A 452 27.07 16.04 3.89
C ARG A 452 26.71 17.48 3.56
N ILE A 453 25.63 18.00 4.15
CA ILE A 453 25.23 19.41 3.98
C ILE A 453 26.34 20.32 4.53
N LEU A 454 26.79 20.08 5.77
CA LEU A 454 27.78 20.92 6.44
C LEU A 454 29.15 20.84 5.75
N GLN A 455 29.55 19.65 5.29
CA GLN A 455 30.75 19.48 4.47
C GLN A 455 30.63 20.25 3.15
N GLN A 456 29.49 20.19 2.47
CA GLN A 456 29.26 20.92 1.23
C GLN A 456 29.35 22.43 1.44
N MET A 457 28.82 22.97 2.55
CA MET A 457 28.96 24.38 2.90
C MET A 457 30.42 24.81 3.10
N GLN A 458 31.29 23.94 3.62
CA GLN A 458 32.70 24.26 3.81
C GLN A 458 33.48 24.35 2.49
N VAL A 459 33.10 23.54 1.49
CA VAL A 459 33.83 23.45 0.21
C VAL A 459 33.19 24.25 -0.91
N ASN A 460 31.92 24.62 -0.80
CA ASN A 460 31.16 25.37 -1.80
C ASN A 460 30.56 26.66 -1.18
N PRO A 461 31.24 27.81 -1.34
CA PRO A 461 30.77 29.09 -0.82
C PRO A 461 29.42 29.54 -1.37
N GLU A 462 29.08 29.19 -2.62
CA GLU A 462 27.78 29.54 -3.22
C GLU A 462 26.66 28.77 -2.54
N PHE A 463 26.84 27.46 -2.34
CA PHE A 463 25.89 26.64 -1.58
C PHE A 463 25.71 27.14 -0.15
N ARG A 464 26.81 27.47 0.54
CA ARG A 464 26.76 28.09 1.87
C ARG A 464 25.98 29.41 1.87
N ALA A 465 26.21 30.26 0.88
CA ALA A 465 25.51 31.54 0.76
C ALA A 465 24.01 31.35 0.51
N GLU A 466 23.60 30.34 -0.27
CA GLU A 466 22.18 30.01 -0.47
C GLU A 466 21.49 29.55 0.82
N VAL A 467 22.15 28.70 1.62
CA VAL A 467 21.66 28.29 2.95
C VAL A 467 21.55 29.50 3.87
N ALA A 468 22.61 30.30 3.99
CA ALA A 468 22.63 31.50 4.83
C ALA A 468 21.54 32.51 4.44
N THR A 469 21.37 32.78 3.14
CA THR A 469 20.31 33.66 2.63
C THR A 469 18.92 33.13 2.98
N SER A 470 18.73 31.81 3.00
CA SER A 470 17.44 31.20 3.35
C SER A 470 17.12 31.34 4.84
N VAL A 471 18.13 31.32 5.70
CA VAL A 471 18.02 31.63 7.13
C VAL A 471 17.72 33.13 7.36
N GLU A 472 18.43 34.03 6.67
CA GLU A 472 18.31 35.49 6.87
C GLU A 472 16.96 36.07 6.41
N ARG A 473 16.36 35.53 5.35
CA ARG A 473 15.06 35.99 4.80
C ARG A 473 13.90 35.91 5.81
N GLN A 474 14.07 35.22 6.93
CA GLN A 474 13.05 35.15 7.99
C GLN A 474 13.06 36.34 8.92
N GLN A 475 14.16 37.10 8.96
CA GLN A 475 14.28 38.24 9.86
C GLN A 475 13.69 39.54 9.28
N THR A 476 13.28 39.51 8.01
CA THR A 476 12.73 40.65 7.26
C THR A 476 11.26 40.46 6.97
#